data_AF-A0A8T5ZKT4-F1
#
_entry.id   AF-A0A8T5ZKT4-F1
#
_cell.length_a   1.000
_cell.length_b   1.000
_cell.length_c   1.000
_cell.angle_alpha   90.00
_cell.angle_beta   90.00
_cell.angle_gamma   90.00
#
_symmetry.space_group_name_H-M   'P 1'
#
loop_
_entity.id
_entity.type
_entity.pdbx_description
1 polymer ?
#
loop_
_entity_poly.entity_id
_entity_poly.type
_entity_poly.pdbx_seq_one_letter_code
_entity_poly.pdbx_strand_id
1 'polypeptide(L)' 'FGVEVKLHDERLSTVEARSGLFEQGGYRALNKGKVDSASAVIILESYFEQGY' A
#
# COMPACT_ATOMS: atom_id res chain seq x y z
N PHE A 1 -3.91 -9.54 20.87
CA PHE A 1 -2.82 -9.80 19.92
C PHE A 1 -1.42 -9.54 20.50
N GLY A 2 -1.19 -8.61 21.45
CA GLY A 2 0.05 -8.59 22.26
C GLY A 2 1.37 -8.37 21.50
N VAL A 3 1.28 -7.98 20.22
CA VAL A 3 2.42 -7.73 19.33
C VAL A 3 2.82 -6.27 19.36
N GLU A 4 4.09 -6.01 19.06
CA GLU A 4 4.63 -4.67 18.88
C GLU A 4 3.99 -4.02 17.63
N VAL A 5 3.48 -2.80 17.79
CA VAL A 5 2.84 -2.03 16.71
C VAL A 5 3.75 -0.87 16.34
N LYS A 6 4.12 -0.78 15.07
CA LYS A 6 4.86 0.34 14.49
C LYS A 6 3.95 1.09 13.53
N LEU A 7 4.01 2.42 13.59
CA LEU A 7 3.25 3.30 12.70
C LEU A 7 4.15 3.72 11.53
N HIS A 8 3.61 3.64 10.31
CA HIS A 8 4.26 4.07 9.07
C HIS A 8 3.33 5.03 8.33
N ASP A 9 3.86 6.06 7.68
CA ASP A 9 3.04 7.05 6.96
C ASP A 9 2.56 6.49 5.61
N GLU A 10 1.24 6.34 5.47
CA GLU A 10 0.56 5.72 4.31
C GLU A 10 0.23 6.69 3.16
N ARG A 11 0.60 7.97 3.28
CA ARG A 11 0.20 9.00 2.30
C ARG A 11 0.92 8.85 0.97
N LEU A 12 2.19 8.42 0.98
CA LEU A 12 2.91 8.05 -0.26
C LEU A 12 2.35 6.76 -0.88
N SER A 13 2.09 5.73 -0.06
CA SER A 13 1.66 4.41 -0.53
C SER A 13 0.29 4.42 -1.20
N THR A 14 -0.61 5.32 -0.81
CA THR A 14 -1.94 5.40 -1.41
C THR A 14 -1.92 5.92 -2.86
N VAL A 15 -1.01 6.86 -3.17
CA VAL A 15 -0.85 7.40 -4.53
C VAL A 15 -0.19 6.36 -5.43
N GLU A 16 0.84 5.69 -4.94
CA GLU A 16 1.56 4.62 -5.65
C GLU A 16 0.67 3.40 -5.89
N ALA A 17 -0.07 2.94 -4.87
CA ALA A 17 -1.04 1.86 -5.00
C ALA A 17 -2.09 2.18 -6.07
N ARG A 18 -2.58 3.42 -6.10
CA ARG A 18 -3.56 3.87 -7.08
C ARG A 18 -2.99 3.91 -8.50
N SER A 19 -1.74 4.33 -8.66
CA SER A 19 -1.04 4.35 -9.95
C SER A 19 -0.80 2.92 -10.47
N GLY A 20 -0.27 2.03 -9.64
CA GLY A 20 -0.02 0.63 -10.02
C GLY A 20 -1.30 -0.14 -10.36
N LEU A 21 -2.37 0.04 -9.57
CA LEU A 21 -3.68 -0.56 -9.88
C LEU A 21 -4.29 -0.01 -11.18
N PHE A 22 -4.08 1.27 -11.47
CA PHE A 22 -4.53 1.87 -12.72
C PHE A 22 -3.79 1.31 -13.93
N GLU A 23 -2.46 1.13 -13.85
CA GLU A 23 -1.67 0.51 -14.93
C GLU A 23 -2.10 -0.93 -15.21
N GLN A 24 -2.48 -1.69 -14.18
CA GLN A 24 -2.87 -3.09 -14.31
C GLN A 24 -4.32 -3.31 -14.83
N GLY A 25 -5.22 -2.33 -14.71
CA GLY A 25 -6.63 -2.56 -15.06
C GLY A 25 -7.52 -1.34 -15.29
N GLY A 26 -6.91 -0.16 -15.45
CA GLY A 26 -7.60 1.11 -15.70
C GLY A 26 -8.59 1.49 -14.59
N TYR A 27 -9.60 2.30 -14.95
CA TYR A 27 -10.59 2.81 -14.00
C TYR A 27 -11.42 1.71 -13.28
N ARG A 28 -11.53 0.51 -13.86
CA ARG A 28 -12.26 -0.62 -13.25
C ARG A 28 -11.51 -1.28 -12.10
N ALA A 29 -10.19 -1.11 -12.03
CA ALA A 29 -9.36 -1.68 -10.96
C ALA A 29 -9.35 -0.83 -9.67
N LEU A 30 -9.82 0.43 -9.75
CA LEU A 30 -9.80 1.42 -8.67
C LEU A 30 -10.87 1.22 -7.57
N ASN A 31 -11.48 0.04 -7.45
CA ASN A 31 -12.42 -0.22 -6.37
C ASN A 31 -11.69 -0.09 -5.01
N LYS A 32 -12.27 0.68 -4.08
CA LYS A 32 -11.64 1.08 -2.81
C LYS A 32 -11.01 -0.08 -2.04
N GLY A 33 -11.66 -1.25 -1.99
CA GLY A 33 -11.11 -2.44 -1.32
C GLY A 33 -9.81 -2.99 -1.91
N LYS A 34 -9.56 -2.79 -3.23
CA LYS A 34 -8.29 -3.18 -3.86
C LYS A 34 -7.16 -2.20 -3.54
N VAL A 35 -7.49 -0.91 -3.42
CA VAL A 35 -6.53 0.14 -3.05
C VAL A 35 -6.01 -0.08 -1.63
N ASP A 36 -6.90 -0.39 -0.67
CA ASP A 36 -6.49 -0.61 0.73
C ASP A 36 -5.52 -1.80 0.88
N SER A 37 -5.76 -2.90 0.14
CA SER A 37 -4.85 -4.06 0.15
C SER A 37 -3.51 -3.77 -0.55
N ALA A 38 -3.52 -3.00 -1.64
CA ALA A 38 -2.30 -2.59 -2.32
C ALA A 38 -1.46 -1.62 -1.45
N SER A 39 -2.10 -0.69 -0.75
CA SER A 39 -1.43 0.19 0.21
C SER A 39 -0.76 -0.61 1.33
N ALA A 40 -1.39 -1.68 1.84
CA ALA A 40 -0.79 -2.53 2.86
C ALA A 40 0.48 -3.25 2.38
N VAL A 41 0.52 -3.68 1.10
CA VAL A 41 1.71 -4.28 0.49
C VAL A 41 2.85 -3.26 0.41
N ILE A 42 2.57 -2.06 -0.09
CA ILE A 42 3.59 -1.00 -0.23
C ILE A 42 4.15 -0.58 1.13
N ILE A 43 3.29 -0.45 2.16
CA ILE A 43 3.75 -0.17 3.53
C ILE A 43 4.73 -1.24 4.02
N LEU A 44 4.43 -2.52 3.75
CA LEU A 44 5.28 -3.63 4.14
C LEU A 44 6.60 -3.65 3.38
N GLU A 45 6.57 -3.44 2.06
CA GLU A 45 7.78 -3.34 1.21
C GLU A 45 8.68 -2.18 1.66
N SER A 46 8.09 -0.99 1.85
CA SER A 46 8.79 0.21 2.33
C SER A 46 9.44 0.00 3.70
N TYR A 47 8.76 -0.73 4.61
CA TYR A 47 9.33 -1.07 5.92
C TYR A 47 10.57 -1.98 5.80
N PHE A 48 10.58 -2.94 4.86
CA PHE A 48 11.74 -3.78 4.62
C PHE A 48 12.90 -3.04 3.95
N GLU A 49 12.61 -2.10 3.02
CA GLU A 49 13.64 -1.30 2.33
C GLU A 49 14.35 -0.29 3.23
N GLN A 50 13.72 0.20 4.30
CA GLN A 50 14.31 1.20 5.20
C GLN A 50 15.21 0.62 6.31
N GLY A 51 15.24 -0.71 6.48
CA GLY A 51 15.84 -1.37 7.64
C GLY A 51 16.78 -2.54 7.34
N TYR A 52 17.08 -2.79 6.06
CA TYR A 52 18.11 -3.71 5.56
C TYR A 52 19.02 -2.98 4.56
#